data_AF-A0A818JGL7-F1
#
_entry.id   AF-A0A818JGL7-F1
#
_cell.length_a   1.000
_cell.length_b   1.000
_cell.length_c   1.000
_cell.angle_alpha   90.00
_cell.angle_beta   90.00
_cell.angle_gamma   90.00
#
_symmetry.space_group_name_H-M   'P 1'
#
loop_
_entity.id
_entity.type
_entity.pdbx_description
1 polymer ?
#
loop_
_entity_poly.entity_id
_entity_poly.type
_entity_poly.pdbx_seq_one_letter_code
_entity_poly.pdbx_strand_id
1 'polypeptide(L)'
;SVTLLCPTAEQHFPFMTKDINIQVIYIKNLLRSLSYLSIQRSRYLEIIVSKLIRIDVHASRQDILHAEKINIENELVFSLEQLNTNDNNEMKHDHADKLDCLMFVLFEYITNVSIENGVVNYQETKLLFKDLLNVFNKILLPTHDSSHVQFLIFYVCSFHTVC
;
A
#
# COMPACT_ATOMS: atom_id res chain seq x y z
N SER A 1 -17.00 23.90 -1.45
CA SER A 1 -17.57 22.58 -1.08
C SER A 1 -16.65 21.39 -1.39
N VAL A 2 -15.87 21.38 -2.49
CA VAL A 2 -14.94 20.25 -2.79
C VAL A 2 -13.63 20.34 -1.96
N THR A 3 -13.18 21.53 -1.59
CA THR A 3 -11.91 21.74 -0.85
C THR A 3 -11.92 21.19 0.58
N LEU A 4 -13.09 20.97 1.19
CA LEU A 4 -13.20 20.44 2.56
C LEU A 4 -13.04 18.92 2.63
N LEU A 5 -13.22 18.20 1.51
CA LEU A 5 -13.27 16.74 1.51
C LEU A 5 -11.90 16.11 1.84
N CYS A 6 -10.81 16.66 1.30
CA CYS A 6 -9.45 16.19 1.60
C CYS A 6 -9.09 16.34 3.08
N PRO A 7 -9.24 17.53 3.71
CA PRO A 7 -9.02 17.69 5.16
C PRO A 7 -9.89 16.75 6.01
N THR A 8 -11.17 16.59 5.67
CA THR A 8 -12.07 15.69 6.43
C THR A 8 -11.64 14.23 6.28
N ALA A 9 -11.23 13.80 5.08
CA ALA A 9 -10.71 12.45 4.85
C ALA A 9 -9.41 12.20 5.64
N GLU A 10 -8.54 13.19 5.73
CA GLU A 10 -7.30 13.09 6.50
C GLU A 10 -7.57 13.00 8.02
N GLN A 11 -8.53 13.78 8.53
CA GLN A 11 -8.93 13.80 9.94
C GLN A 11 -9.59 12.50 10.40
N HIS A 12 -10.41 11.88 9.55
CA HIS A 12 -11.18 10.68 9.89
C HIS A 12 -10.48 9.39 9.44
N PHE A 13 -9.24 9.47 8.96
CA PHE A 13 -8.49 8.30 8.52
C PHE A 13 -8.28 7.33 9.71
N PRO A 14 -8.59 6.03 9.57
CA PRO A 14 -8.44 5.07 10.64
C PRO A 14 -7.01 4.99 11.18
N PHE A 15 -6.86 4.92 12.50
CA PHE A 15 -5.56 4.77 13.13
C PHE A 15 -4.92 3.40 12.79
N MET A 16 -3.59 3.33 12.67
CA MET A 16 -2.87 2.18 12.13
C MET A 16 -3.07 0.86 12.92
N THR A 17 -3.46 0.94 14.20
CA THR A 17 -3.76 -0.26 15.01
C THR A 17 -5.15 -0.82 14.74
N LYS A 18 -6.02 -0.11 14.00
CA LYS A 18 -7.32 -0.65 13.58
C LYS A 18 -7.15 -1.86 12.68
N ASP A 19 -8.21 -2.65 12.63
CA ASP A 19 -8.31 -3.85 11.81
C ASP A 19 -8.04 -3.55 10.33
N ILE A 20 -7.44 -4.53 9.65
CA ILE A 20 -7.04 -4.44 8.24
C ILE A 20 -8.24 -4.15 7.34
N ASN A 21 -9.42 -4.72 7.63
CA ASN A 21 -10.62 -4.49 6.84
C ASN A 21 -11.07 -3.03 6.91
N ILE A 22 -10.95 -2.39 8.08
CA ILE A 22 -11.31 -0.99 8.26
C ILE A 22 -10.38 -0.10 7.41
N GLN A 23 -9.08 -0.38 7.41
CA GLN A 23 -8.10 0.34 6.60
C GLN A 23 -8.37 0.18 5.11
N VAL A 24 -8.54 -1.07 4.65
CA VAL A 24 -8.81 -1.42 3.26
C VAL A 24 -10.10 -0.77 2.76
N ILE A 25 -11.21 -0.88 3.51
CA ILE A 25 -12.50 -0.31 3.12
C ILE A 25 -12.39 1.22 3.02
N TYR A 26 -11.72 1.87 3.98
CA TYR A 26 -11.54 3.31 3.95
C TYR A 26 -10.79 3.76 2.70
N ILE A 27 -9.65 3.12 2.40
CA ILE A 27 -8.84 3.43 1.22
C ILE A 27 -9.61 3.15 -0.07
N LYS A 28 -10.30 2.01 -0.19
CA LYS A 28 -11.13 1.69 -1.36
C LYS A 28 -12.22 2.75 -1.59
N ASN A 29 -12.85 3.25 -0.53
CA ASN A 29 -13.85 4.31 -0.63
C ASN A 29 -13.23 5.65 -1.07
N LEU A 30 -12.05 6.00 -0.56
CA LEU A 30 -11.33 7.20 -1.02
C LEU A 30 -10.98 7.09 -2.50
N LEU A 31 -10.41 5.97 -2.93
CA LEU A 31 -10.05 5.73 -4.34
C LEU A 31 -11.28 5.74 -5.24
N ARG A 32 -12.40 5.16 -4.80
CA ARG A 32 -13.66 5.21 -5.53
C ARG A 32 -14.19 6.64 -5.68
N SER A 33 -13.97 7.51 -4.70
CA SER A 33 -14.38 8.93 -4.83
C SER A 33 -13.57 9.68 -5.89
N LEU A 34 -12.35 9.22 -6.20
CA LEU A 34 -11.50 9.81 -7.23
C LEU A 34 -12.03 9.65 -8.65
N SER A 35 -12.92 8.67 -8.91
CA SER A 35 -13.58 8.55 -10.22
C SER A 35 -14.48 9.75 -10.53
N TYR A 36 -14.93 10.47 -9.50
CA TYR A 36 -15.77 11.66 -9.64
C TYR A 36 -15.00 12.97 -9.45
N LEU A 37 -13.82 12.93 -8.81
CA LEU A 37 -13.06 14.10 -8.35
C LEU A 37 -11.58 14.03 -8.77
N SER A 38 -11.33 13.88 -10.08
CA SER A 38 -9.97 13.72 -10.63
C SER A 38 -9.01 14.89 -10.29
N ILE A 39 -9.53 16.11 -10.16
CA ILE A 39 -8.76 17.32 -9.79
C ILE A 39 -8.02 17.17 -8.45
N GLN A 40 -8.53 16.36 -7.52
CA GLN A 40 -7.91 16.17 -6.19
C GLN A 40 -7.12 14.87 -6.06
N ARG A 41 -6.94 14.11 -7.16
CA ARG A 41 -6.25 12.81 -7.16
C ARG A 41 -4.90 12.86 -6.47
N SER A 42 -4.05 13.81 -6.82
CA SER A 42 -2.73 13.97 -6.18
C SER A 42 -2.81 14.13 -4.65
N ARG A 43 -3.77 14.92 -4.14
CA ARG A 43 -3.91 15.17 -2.70
C ARG A 43 -4.43 13.95 -1.94
N TYR A 44 -5.38 13.22 -2.49
CA TYR A 44 -5.84 11.96 -1.90
C TYR A 44 -4.77 10.88 -1.92
N LEU A 45 -4.02 10.77 -3.03
CA LEU A 45 -2.87 9.88 -3.11
C LEU A 45 -1.81 10.25 -2.07
N GLU A 46 -1.54 11.54 -1.85
CA GLU A 46 -0.65 11.99 -0.78
C GLU A 46 -1.13 11.53 0.60
N ILE A 47 -2.42 11.68 0.91
CA ILE A 47 -3.01 11.24 2.18
C ILE A 47 -2.84 9.72 2.34
N ILE A 48 -3.22 8.94 1.33
CA ILE A 48 -3.17 7.48 1.39
C ILE A 48 -1.72 7.01 1.52
N VAL A 49 -0.82 7.48 0.64
CA VAL A 49 0.60 7.09 0.65
C VAL A 49 1.27 7.49 1.97
N SER A 50 0.94 8.66 2.55
CA SER A 50 1.43 9.05 3.88
C SER A 50 1.06 8.03 4.97
N LYS A 51 -0.13 7.42 4.89
CA LYS A 51 -0.55 6.37 5.84
C LYS A 51 0.17 5.06 5.60
N LEU A 52 0.37 4.68 4.33
CA LEU A 52 1.16 3.49 3.99
C LEU A 52 2.60 3.63 4.47
N ILE A 53 3.24 4.80 4.25
CA ILE A 53 4.61 5.09 4.74
C ILE A 53 4.71 4.91 6.25
N ARG A 54 3.71 5.38 7.01
CA ARG A 54 3.71 5.19 8.46
C ARG A 54 3.70 3.73 8.87
N ILE A 55 2.96 2.88 8.15
CA ILE A 55 2.92 1.43 8.40
C ILE A 55 4.25 0.79 7.97
N ASP A 56 4.77 1.19 6.81
CA ASP A 56 6.03 0.71 6.23
C ASP A 56 7.23 0.91 7.16
N VAL A 57 7.34 2.09 7.79
CA VAL A 57 8.40 2.36 8.78
C VAL A 57 8.31 1.43 10.01
N HIS A 58 7.12 0.92 10.34
CA HIS A 58 6.94 -0.07 11.41
C HIS A 58 7.09 -1.52 10.92
N ALA A 59 7.29 -1.73 9.62
CA ALA A 59 7.48 -3.03 8.99
C ALA A 59 8.86 -3.08 8.35
N SER A 60 9.91 -2.76 9.13
CA SER A 60 11.27 -2.79 8.60
C SER A 60 11.65 -4.21 8.18
N ARG A 61 12.51 -4.33 7.16
CA ARG A 61 12.99 -5.65 6.71
C ARG A 61 13.62 -6.46 7.85
N GLN A 62 14.30 -5.80 8.79
CA GLN A 62 14.94 -6.47 9.92
C GLN A 62 13.89 -7.05 10.88
N ASP A 63 12.85 -6.28 11.17
CA ASP A 63 11.77 -6.70 12.07
C ASP A 63 10.93 -7.84 11.47
N ILE A 64 10.64 -7.77 10.17
CA ILE A 64 9.95 -8.85 9.44
C ILE A 64 10.76 -10.14 9.52
N LEU A 65 12.05 -10.09 9.16
CA LEU A 65 12.92 -11.26 9.19
C LEU A 65 13.08 -11.83 10.60
N HIS A 66 13.07 -10.98 11.63
CA HIS A 66 13.14 -11.42 13.01
C HIS A 66 11.85 -12.13 13.45
N ALA A 67 10.69 -11.57 13.12
CA ALA A 67 9.39 -12.18 13.42
C ALA A 67 9.23 -13.54 12.72
N GLU A 68 9.65 -13.65 11.45
CA GLU A 68 9.63 -14.91 10.71
C GLU A 68 10.55 -15.96 11.34
N LYS A 69 11.78 -15.59 11.72
CA LYS A 69 12.73 -16.51 12.37
C LYS A 69 12.22 -17.02 13.71
N ILE A 70 11.72 -16.14 14.58
CA ILE A 70 11.14 -16.54 15.87
C ILE A 70 9.99 -17.52 15.64
N ASN A 71 9.15 -17.27 14.63
CA ASN A 71 8.04 -18.16 14.33
C ASN A 71 8.52 -19.54 13.88
N ILE A 72 9.52 -19.61 12.99
CA ILE A 72 10.12 -20.88 12.55
C ILE A 72 10.75 -21.63 13.72
N GLU A 73 11.49 -20.93 14.60
CA GLU A 73 12.08 -21.54 15.79
C GLU A 73 11.01 -22.12 16.72
N ASN A 74 9.92 -21.39 16.97
CA ASN A 74 8.79 -21.86 17.78
C ASN A 74 8.09 -23.07 17.13
N GLU A 75 7.90 -23.05 15.82
CA GLU A 75 7.29 -24.14 15.06
C GLU A 75 8.17 -25.40 15.09
N LEU A 76 9.50 -25.26 14.97
CA LEU A 76 10.44 -26.37 15.11
C LEU A 76 10.43 -26.97 16.52
N VAL A 77 10.32 -26.13 17.56
CA VAL A 77 10.20 -26.60 18.95
C VAL A 77 8.90 -27.38 19.15
N PHE A 78 7.78 -26.92 18.57
CA PHE A 78 6.48 -27.59 18.68
C PHE A 78 6.37 -28.85 17.78
N SER A 79 7.03 -28.86 16.62
CA SER A 79 7.05 -29.98 15.67
C SER A 79 7.79 -31.21 16.21
N LEU A 80 8.73 -31.03 17.15
CA LEU A 80 9.32 -32.13 17.90
C LEU A 80 8.31 -32.83 18.83
N GLU A 81 7.18 -32.18 19.14
CA GLU A 81 6.12 -32.70 20.03
C GLU A 81 4.85 -33.17 19.27
N GLN A 82 4.55 -32.67 18.05
CA GLN A 82 3.39 -33.08 17.25
C GLN A 82 3.63 -33.13 15.74
N LEU A 83 3.24 -34.25 15.09
CA LEU A 83 3.46 -34.57 13.66
C LEU A 83 2.44 -33.94 12.67
N ASN A 84 1.92 -32.73 12.91
CA ASN A 84 0.99 -32.08 11.98
C ASN A 84 1.38 -30.60 11.75
N THR A 85 2.30 -30.36 10.83
CA THR A 85 2.64 -29.02 10.35
C THR A 85 1.75 -28.70 9.15
N ASN A 86 0.64 -28.00 9.38
CA ASN A 86 -0.03 -27.29 8.30
C ASN A 86 0.85 -26.10 7.93
N ASP A 87 1.46 -26.16 6.75
CA ASP A 87 2.33 -25.14 6.16
C ASP A 87 1.53 -23.84 5.89
N ASN A 88 1.25 -23.09 6.95
CA ASN A 88 0.53 -21.83 6.86
C ASN A 88 1.53 -20.72 6.52
N ASN A 89 1.75 -20.49 5.21
CA ASN A 89 2.48 -19.37 4.59
C ASN A 89 1.88 -17.97 4.88
N GLU A 90 1.32 -17.77 6.07
CA GLU A 90 0.77 -16.49 6.52
C GLU A 90 1.89 -15.58 7.00
N MET A 91 1.89 -14.31 6.57
CA MET A 91 2.83 -13.29 7.03
C MET A 91 2.73 -13.14 8.56
N LYS A 92 3.85 -13.30 9.26
CA LYS A 92 3.88 -13.33 10.74
C LYS A 92 4.10 -11.97 11.40
N HIS A 93 4.25 -10.92 10.58
CA HIS A 93 4.46 -9.56 11.05
C HIS A 93 3.23 -8.69 10.75
N ASP A 94 2.47 -8.33 11.77
CA ASP A 94 1.16 -7.64 11.66
C ASP A 94 1.19 -6.40 10.75
N HIS A 95 2.21 -5.54 10.88
CA HIS A 95 2.31 -4.34 10.05
C HIS A 95 2.67 -4.67 8.60
N ALA A 96 3.39 -5.77 8.36
CA ALA A 96 3.77 -6.19 7.02
C ALA A 96 2.57 -6.80 6.29
N ASP A 97 1.79 -7.64 6.97
CA ASP A 97 0.53 -8.20 6.43
C ASP A 97 -0.48 -7.08 6.08
N LYS A 98 -0.61 -6.09 6.98
CA LYS A 98 -1.41 -4.89 6.70
C LYS A 98 -0.87 -4.12 5.49
N LEU A 99 0.44 -3.90 5.42
CA LEU A 99 1.05 -3.16 4.33
C LEU A 99 0.84 -3.87 2.99
N ASP A 100 0.99 -5.19 2.94
CA ASP A 100 0.79 -6.00 1.74
C ASP A 100 -0.64 -5.86 1.20
N CYS A 101 -1.64 -5.98 2.07
CA CYS A 101 -3.04 -5.77 1.68
C CYS A 101 -3.31 -4.36 1.16
N LEU A 102 -2.72 -3.33 1.79
CA LEU A 102 -2.91 -1.94 1.36
C LEU A 102 -2.18 -1.61 0.06
N MET A 103 -0.98 -2.15 -0.12
CA MET A 103 -0.21 -2.05 -1.36
C MET A 103 -0.96 -2.73 -2.50
N PHE A 104 -1.54 -3.92 -2.27
CA PHE A 104 -2.37 -4.62 -3.25
C PHE A 104 -3.55 -3.76 -3.73
N VAL A 105 -4.26 -3.07 -2.82
CA VAL A 105 -5.35 -2.16 -3.18
C VAL A 105 -4.87 -1.01 -4.07
N LEU A 106 -3.67 -0.47 -3.83
CA LEU A 106 -3.12 0.58 -4.69
C LEU A 106 -2.62 0.06 -6.03
N PHE A 107 -2.06 -1.14 -6.09
CA PHE A 107 -1.71 -1.78 -7.36
C PHE A 107 -2.95 -2.06 -8.20
N GLU A 108 -4.03 -2.54 -7.59
CA GLU A 108 -5.32 -2.72 -8.26
C GLU A 108 -5.84 -1.37 -8.80
N TYR A 109 -5.78 -0.31 -8.01
CA TYR A 109 -6.16 1.03 -8.46
C TYR A 109 -5.30 1.52 -9.64
N ILE A 110 -3.97 1.38 -9.54
CA ILE A 110 -3.04 1.73 -10.62
C ILE A 110 -3.42 0.97 -11.89
N THR A 111 -3.63 -0.34 -11.79
CA THR A 111 -4.01 -1.20 -12.92
C THR A 111 -5.31 -0.72 -13.56
N ASN A 112 -6.32 -0.42 -12.75
CA ASN A 112 -7.64 0.04 -13.23
C ASN A 112 -7.60 1.41 -13.92
N VAL A 113 -6.66 2.28 -13.53
CA VAL A 113 -6.46 3.57 -14.21
C VAL A 113 -5.60 3.41 -15.47
N SER A 114 -4.63 2.50 -15.43
CA SER A 114 -3.66 2.30 -16.50
C SER A 114 -4.13 1.39 -17.62
N ILE A 115 -5.09 0.51 -17.39
CA ILE A 115 -5.61 -0.44 -18.38
C ILE A 115 -7.07 -0.11 -18.69
N GLU A 116 -7.35 0.14 -19.97
CA GLU A 116 -8.69 0.35 -20.49
C GLU A 116 -8.95 -0.68 -21.61
N ASN A 117 -10.00 -1.50 -21.46
CA ASN A 117 -10.33 -2.59 -22.40
C ASN A 117 -9.17 -3.56 -22.71
N GLY A 118 -8.31 -3.83 -21.71
CA GLY A 118 -7.15 -4.71 -21.86
C GLY A 118 -5.94 -4.08 -22.54
N VAL A 119 -6.00 -2.78 -22.89
CA VAL A 119 -4.89 -2.03 -23.49
C VAL A 119 -4.43 -0.94 -22.53
N VAL A 120 -3.13 -0.65 -22.54
CA VAL A 120 -2.56 0.41 -21.69
C VAL A 120 -3.06 1.79 -22.17
N ASN A 121 -3.76 2.52 -21.30
CA ASN A 121 -4.09 3.92 -21.48
C ASN A 121 -2.88 4.77 -21.05
N TYR A 122 -2.02 5.10 -22.03
CA TYR A 122 -0.80 5.87 -21.77
C TYR A 122 -1.05 7.28 -21.25
N GLN A 123 -2.17 7.91 -21.63
CA GLN A 123 -2.47 9.28 -21.19
C GLN A 123 -2.78 9.30 -19.69
N GLU A 124 -3.71 8.46 -19.25
CA GLU A 124 -4.07 8.36 -17.83
C GLU A 124 -2.91 7.82 -16.98
N THR A 125 -2.18 6.82 -17.49
CA THR A 125 -0.98 6.30 -16.82
C THR A 125 0.06 7.40 -16.61
N LYS A 126 0.31 8.24 -17.63
CA LYS A 126 1.26 9.37 -17.52
C LYS A 126 0.80 10.41 -16.51
N LEU A 127 -0.50 10.70 -16.42
CA LEU A 127 -1.03 11.63 -15.43
C LEU A 127 -0.92 11.04 -14.02
N LEU A 128 -1.26 9.77 -13.83
CA LEU A 128 -1.12 9.07 -12.55
C LEU A 128 0.34 8.99 -12.11
N PHE A 129 1.26 8.70 -13.04
CA PHE A 129 2.70 8.71 -12.77
C PHE A 129 3.15 10.08 -12.23
N LYS A 130 2.74 11.19 -12.86
CA LYS A 130 3.07 12.53 -12.37
C LYS A 130 2.54 12.78 -10.97
N ASP A 131 1.30 12.35 -10.69
CA ASP A 131 0.70 12.50 -9.37
C ASP A 131 1.48 11.71 -8.30
N LEU A 132 1.81 10.44 -8.58
CA LEU A 132 2.61 9.61 -7.67
C LEU A 132 4.05 10.09 -7.54
N LEU A 133 4.67 10.60 -8.61
CA LEU A 133 6.02 11.15 -8.57
C LEU A 133 6.08 12.41 -7.70
N ASN A 134 5.05 13.25 -7.76
CA ASN A 134 4.93 14.41 -6.86
C ASN A 134 4.84 13.98 -5.39
N VAL A 135 4.03 12.97 -5.10
CA VAL A 135 3.93 12.38 -3.75
C VAL A 135 5.27 11.77 -3.33
N PHE A 136 5.92 11.02 -4.22
CA PHE A 136 7.22 10.39 -3.99
C PHE A 136 8.26 11.43 -3.56
N ASN A 137 8.45 12.48 -4.36
CA ASN A 137 9.42 13.53 -4.07
C ASN A 137 9.11 14.29 -2.76
N LYS A 138 7.82 14.48 -2.46
CA LYS A 138 7.39 15.29 -1.32
C LYS A 138 7.49 14.56 0.01
N ILE A 139 7.07 13.29 0.07
CA ILE A 139 6.92 12.56 1.34
C ILE A 139 7.65 11.22 1.40
N LEU A 140 7.82 10.50 0.28
CA LEU A 140 8.45 9.18 0.31
C LEU A 140 9.98 9.29 0.33
N LEU A 141 10.55 10.07 -0.59
CA LEU A 141 11.98 10.29 -0.72
C LEU A 141 12.65 10.83 0.57
N PRO A 142 12.07 11.79 1.32
CA PRO A 142 12.66 12.25 2.57
C PRO A 142 12.43 11.32 3.77
N THR A 143 11.61 10.27 3.65
CA THR A 143 11.32 9.37 4.78
C THR A 143 12.37 8.27 4.88
N HIS A 144 13.09 8.26 6.00
CA HIS A 144 14.03 7.19 6.34
C HIS A 144 13.28 5.88 6.67
N ASP A 145 13.94 4.74 6.44
CA ASP A 145 13.45 3.36 6.72
C ASP A 145 12.21 2.86 5.95
N SER A 146 11.58 3.67 5.09
CA SER A 146 10.54 3.17 4.16
C SER A 146 11.15 2.20 3.15
N SER A 147 10.66 0.97 3.12
CA SER A 147 11.28 -0.14 2.39
C SER A 147 10.36 -0.78 1.34
N HIS A 148 9.06 -0.52 1.36
CA HIS A 148 8.10 -1.21 0.50
C HIS A 148 7.23 -0.25 -0.32
N VAL A 149 6.87 0.91 0.22
CA VAL A 149 5.91 1.81 -0.45
C VAL A 149 6.45 2.41 -1.76
N GLN A 150 7.77 2.48 -1.92
CA GLN A 150 8.39 2.89 -3.18
C GLN A 150 8.07 1.96 -4.35
N PHE A 151 7.65 0.71 -4.13
CA PHE A 151 7.23 -0.17 -5.22
C PHE A 151 5.98 0.35 -5.97
N LEU A 152 5.21 1.28 -5.41
CA LEU A 152 4.13 1.96 -6.14
C LEU A 152 4.63 2.71 -7.37
N ILE A 153 5.76 3.45 -7.27
CA ILE A 153 6.28 4.20 -8.42
C ILE A 153 6.88 3.24 -9.46
N PHE A 154 7.60 2.20 -9.01
CA PHE A 154 8.14 1.18 -9.89
C PHE A 154 7.04 0.43 -10.64
N TYR A 155 5.92 0.14 -9.97
CA TYR A 155 4.79 -0.53 -10.59
C TYR A 155 4.16 0.32 -11.70
N VAL A 156 3.90 1.61 -11.47
CA VAL A 156 3.43 2.50 -12.55
C VAL A 156 4.43 2.58 -13.71
N CYS A 157 5.74 2.62 -13.41
CA CYS A 157 6.78 2.62 -14.45
C CYS A 157 6.78 1.34 -15.29
N SER A 158 6.35 0.19 -14.76
CA SER A 158 6.32 -1.06 -15.52
C SER A 158 5.40 -1.01 -16.75
N PHE A 159 4.34 -0.21 -16.71
CA PHE A 159 3.45 0.03 -17.85
C PHE A 159 4.11 0.85 -18.98
N HIS A 160 5.22 1.54 -18.69
CA HIS A 160 6.02 2.26 -19.69
C HIS A 160 7.00 1.33 -20.43
N THR A 161 7.40 0.20 -19.83
CA THR A 161 8.44 -0.69 -20.37
C THR A 161 7.91 -1.72 -21.37
N VAL A 162 6.61 -1.77 -21.67
CA VAL A 162 6.00 -2.70 -22.64
C VAL A 162 6.08 -2.17 -24.09
N CYS A 163 7.17 -1.46 -24.43
CA CYS A 163 7.45 -0.92 -25.75
C CYS A 163 8.79 -1.44 -26.26
#